data_AF-H1S8Q3-F1
#
_entry.id   AF-H1S8Q3-F1
#
_cell.length_a   1.000
_cell.length_b   1.000
_cell.length_c   1.000
_cell.angle_alpha   90.00
_cell.angle_beta   90.00
_cell.angle_gamma   90.00
#
_symmetry.space_group_name_H-M   'P 1'
#
loop_
_entity.id
_entity.type
_entity.pdbx_description
1 polymer ?
#
loop_
_entity_poly.entity_id
_entity_poly.type
_entity_poly.pdbx_seq_one_letter_code
_entity_poly.pdbx_strand_id
1 'polypeptide(L)' 'MEALPDFPALARAYGHVGLRFETAADMEPAIREALSPKDRTAFMDFHADAMENVWPMVRSGHGLTDMLFGVSVD' A
#
# COMPACT_ATOMS: atom_id res chain seq x y z
N MET A 1 11.63 -0.22 -10.78
CA MET A 1 11.94 -0.23 -9.34
C MET A 1 13.39 0.15 -9.02
N GLU A 2 14.30 0.22 -10.00
CA GLU A 2 15.73 0.57 -9.79
C GLU A 2 15.99 1.99 -9.24
N ALA A 3 14.99 2.88 -9.21
CA ALA A 3 15.17 4.29 -8.84
C ALA A 3 14.53 4.70 -7.50
N LEU A 4 13.87 3.78 -6.78
CA LEU A 4 13.24 4.12 -5.50
C LEU A 4 14.26 3.96 -4.36
N PRO A 5 14.35 4.92 -3.42
CA PRO A 5 15.19 4.79 -2.25
C PRO A 5 14.62 3.75 -1.28
N ASP A 6 15.45 3.28 -0.35
CA ASP A 6 14.97 2.54 0.82
C ASP A 6 14.22 3.48 1.75
N PHE A 7 12.90 3.59 1.56
CA PHE A 7 12.05 4.47 2.36
C PHE A 7 12.05 4.13 3.86
N PRO A 8 11.99 2.85 4.28
CA PRO A 8 12.16 2.50 5.69
C PRO A 8 13.48 3.00 6.28
N ALA A 9 14.60 2.83 5.57
CA ALA A 9 15.90 3.31 6.03
C ALA A 9 15.93 4.84 6.14
N LEU A 10 15.32 5.55 5.19
CA LEU A 10 15.19 7.00 5.23
C LEU A 10 14.44 7.45 6.50
N ALA A 11 13.28 6.86 6.78
CA ALA A 11 12.52 7.17 7.99
C ALA A 11 13.31 6.93 9.28
N ARG A 12 14.04 5.80 9.36
CA ARG A 12 14.90 5.49 10.51
C ARG A 12 16.06 6.48 10.66
N ALA A 13 16.65 6.97 9.56
CA ALA A 13 17.71 7.98 9.60
C ALA A 13 17.26 9.31 10.22
N TYR A 14 15.98 9.66 10.10
CA TYR A 14 15.37 10.82 10.76
C TYR A 14 14.82 10.52 12.17
N GLY A 15 15.09 9.34 12.74
CA GLY A 15 14.63 8.97 14.09
C GLY A 15 13.19 8.43 14.15
N HIS A 16 12.56 8.17 13.01
CA HIS A 16 11.18 7.72 12.91
C HIS A 16 11.07 6.20 12.72
N VAL A 17 9.85 5.69 12.74
CA VAL A 17 9.56 4.27 12.47
C VAL A 17 9.52 4.07 10.95
N GLY A 18 10.16 3.02 10.45
CA GLY A 18 10.18 2.67 9.02
C GLY A 18 10.00 1.17 8.83
N LEU A 19 8.94 0.76 8.13
CA LEU A 19 8.54 -0.63 7.90
C LEU A 19 8.34 -0.91 6.42
N ARG A 20 8.64 -2.15 5.99
CA ARG A 20 8.33 -2.67 4.65
C ARG A 20 7.49 -3.92 4.74
N PHE A 21 6.49 -4.03 3.87
CA PHE A 21 5.57 -5.15 3.76
C PHE A 21 5.59 -5.73 2.35
N GLU A 22 5.96 -7.00 2.23
CA GLU A 22 5.90 -7.77 0.97
C GLU A 22 4.73 -8.76 0.96
N THR A 23 4.20 -9.12 2.13
CA THR A 23 3.05 -10.01 2.27
C THR A 23 2.10 -9.52 3.37
N ALA A 24 0.85 -9.95 3.31
CA ALA A 24 -0.20 -9.51 4.22
C ALA A 24 -0.15 -10.17 5.62
N ALA A 25 0.52 -11.32 5.76
CA ALA A 25 0.43 -12.17 6.96
C ALA A 25 0.88 -11.44 8.24
N ASP A 26 1.93 -10.61 8.13
CA ASP A 26 2.53 -9.92 9.29
C ASP A 26 2.11 -8.45 9.38
N MET A 27 1.18 -8.02 8.53
CA MET A 27 0.84 -6.61 8.37
C MET A 27 0.09 -6.04 9.58
N GLU A 28 -0.97 -6.69 10.05
CA GLU A 28 -1.78 -6.18 11.16
C GLU A 28 -0.97 -6.04 12.47
N PRO A 29 -0.21 -7.06 12.92
CA PRO A 29 0.58 -6.95 14.15
C PRO A 29 1.62 -5.82 14.07
N ALA A 30 2.31 -5.70 12.93
CA ALA A 30 3.35 -4.69 12.74
C ALA A 30 2.77 -3.26 12.67
N ILE A 31 1.61 -3.06 12.02
CA ILE A 31 0.92 -1.76 12.01
C ILE A 31 0.55 -1.35 13.43
N ARG A 32 0.02 -2.29 14.23
CA ARG A 32 -0.36 -2.02 15.62
C ARG A 32 0.84 -1.58 16.47
N GLU A 33 1.98 -2.25 16.32
CA GLU A 33 3.23 -1.87 16.99
C GLU A 33 3.73 -0.50 16.53
N ALA A 34 3.72 -0.25 15.22
CA ALA A 34 4.18 1.00 14.64
C ALA A 34 3.36 2.23 15.08
N LEU A 35 2.07 2.05 15.36
CA LEU A 35 1.15 3.10 15.81
C LEU A 35 1.12 3.26 17.35
N SER A 36 1.85 2.42 18.09
CA SER A 36 1.92 2.48 19.55
C SER A 36 2.64 3.75 20.05
N PRO A 37 3.84 4.12 19.55
CA PRO A 37 4.47 5.39 19.87
C PRO A 37 3.61 6.58 19.44
N LYS A 38 3.57 7.64 20.26
CA LYS A 38 2.78 8.86 20.00
C LYS A 38 3.62 10.09 19.66
N ASP A 39 4.93 9.93 19.71
CA ASP A 39 5.95 10.96 19.55
C ASP A 39 6.81 10.75 18.29
N ARG A 40 6.47 9.75 17.45
CA ARG A 40 7.23 9.37 16.25
C ARG A 40 6.28 9.16 15.07
N THR A 41 6.68 9.62 13.90
CA THR A 41 6.03 9.26 12.64
C THR A 41 6.32 7.80 12.30
N ALA A 42 5.33 7.11 11.76
CA ALA A 42 5.49 5.80 11.15
C ALA A 42 5.39 5.90 9.63
N PHE A 43 6.45 5.50 8.94
CA PHE A 43 6.48 5.32 7.50
C PHE A 43 6.33 3.83 7.17
N MET A 44 5.33 3.49 6.36
CA MET A 44 5.00 2.11 6.01
C MET A 44 5.05 1.96 4.48
N ASP A 45 5.98 1.15 4.00
CA ASP A 45 6.21 0.86 2.59
C ASP A 45 5.52 -0.46 2.23
N PHE A 46 4.42 -0.39 1.48
CA PHE A 46 3.64 -1.56 1.08
C PHE A 46 3.91 -1.90 -0.38
N HIS A 47 4.40 -3.11 -0.63
CA HIS A 47 4.54 -3.62 -1.98
C HIS A 47 3.24 -4.27 -2.43
N ALA A 48 2.52 -3.58 -3.31
CA ALA A 48 1.34 -4.11 -3.98
C ALA A 48 1.71 -4.69 -5.35
N ASP A 49 0.85 -5.54 -5.89
CA ASP A 49 0.96 -5.97 -7.28
C ASP A 49 0.73 -4.78 -8.22
N ALA A 50 1.71 -4.52 -9.09
CA ALA A 50 1.66 -3.42 -10.05
C ALA A 50 0.68 -3.66 -11.20
N MET A 51 0.21 -4.89 -11.38
CA MET A 51 -0.74 -5.29 -12.42
C MET A 51 -2.20 -5.20 -11.98
N GLU A 52 -2.45 -4.97 -10.70
CA GLU A 52 -3.81 -4.84 -10.16
C GLU A 52 -4.49 -3.55 -10.65
N ASN A 53 -5.80 -3.64 -10.90
CA ASN A 53 -6.60 -2.56 -11.47
C ASN A 53 -7.59 -1.99 -10.47
N VAL A 54 -7.99 -0.73 -10.67
CA VAL A 54 -9.03 -0.08 -9.86
C VAL A 54 -10.41 -0.37 -10.44
N TRP A 55 -11.30 -0.93 -9.61
CA TRP A 55 -12.67 -1.28 -9.97
C TRP A 55 -13.70 -0.77 -8.93
N PRO A 56 -14.97 -0.56 -9.33
CA PRO A 56 -15.50 -0.65 -10.69
C PRO A 56 -15.00 0.51 -11.57
N MET A 57 -15.07 0.33 -12.88
CA MET A 57 -14.61 1.33 -13.86
C MET A 57 -15.68 1.57 -14.93
N VAL A 58 -16.08 2.83 -15.11
CA VAL A 58 -16.78 3.29 -16.31
C VAL A 58 -15.73 3.71 -17.32
N ARG A 59 -15.67 3.01 -18.46
CA ARG A 59 -14.72 3.36 -19.52
C ARG A 59 -15.10 4.70 -20.15
N SER A 60 -14.09 5.42 -20.64
CA SER A 60 -14.32 6.67 -21.38
C SER A 60 -15.35 6.48 -22.49
N GLY A 61 -16.31 7.39 -22.58
CA GLY A 61 -17.40 7.34 -23.56
C GLY A 61 -18.56 6.38 -23.26
N HIS A 62 -18.61 5.74 -22.09
CA HIS A 62 -19.69 4.81 -21.71
C HIS A 62 -20.60 5.38 -20.63
N GLY A 63 -21.81 4.81 -20.49
CA GLY A 63 -22.77 5.21 -19.46
C GLY A 63 -22.48 4.58 -18.09
N LEU A 64 -23.09 5.14 -17.05
CA LEU A 64 -22.98 4.60 -15.68
C LEU A 64 -23.49 3.15 -15.56
N THR A 65 -24.39 2.72 -16.44
CA THR A 65 -24.93 1.35 -16.47
C THR A 65 -23.96 0.33 -17.07
N ASP A 66 -22.88 0.77 -17.73
CA ASP A 66 -21.94 -0.08 -18.46
C ASP A 66 -20.62 -0.26 -17.70
N MET A 67 -20.70 -0.35 -16.36
CA MET A 67 -19.55 -0.51 -15.48
C MET A 67 -18.88 -1.87 -15.66
N LEU A 68 -17.54 -1.86 -15.65
CA LEU A 68 -16.72 -3.04 -15.48
C LEU A 68 -16.49 -3.28 -13.99
N PHE A 69 -16.63 -4.54 -13.53
CA PHE A 69 -16.51 -4.91 -12.12
C PHE A 69 -15.23 -5.70 -11.79
N GLY A 70 -14.29 -5.79 -12.74
CA GLY A 70 -13.06 -6.59 -12.59
C GLY A 70 -13.25 -8.07 -12.94
N VAL A 71 -12.19 -8.86 -12.72
CA VAL A 71 -12.25 -10.32 -12.85
C VAL A 71 -12.93 -10.86 -11.60
N SER A 72 -13.99 -11.65 -11.75
CA SER A 72 -14.53 -12.44 -10.65
C SER A 72 -13.45 -13.41 -10.18
N VAL A 73 -12.92 -13.20 -8.98
CA VAL A 73 -12.28 -14.26 -8.23
C VAL A 73 -13.40 -15.19 -7.76
N ASP A 74 -13.45 -16.38 -8.35
CA ASP A 74 -14.19 -17.51 -7.75
C ASP A 74 -13.61 -17.83 -6.36
#